data_AF-A0A7C0Y0Y4-F1
#
_entry.id   AF-A0A7C0Y0Y4-F1
#
_cell.length_a   1.000
_cell.length_b   1.000
_cell.length_c   1.000
_cell.angle_alpha   90.00
_cell.angle_beta   90.00
_cell.angle_gamma   90.00
#
_symmetry.space_group_name_H-M   'P 1'
#
loop_
_entity.id
_entity.type
_entity.pdbx_description
1 polymer ?
#
loop_
_entity_poly.entity_id
_entity_poly.type
_entity_poly.pdbx_seq_one_letter_code
_entity_poly.pdbx_strand_id
1 'polypeptide(L)'
;MSLSLREKLELIRQGVIRGYIIPGLEERGYMVSCWKRPISLEDMILKDGSWHAIYTRFTSWETYAKDHPLFVYFNTFYGDVYEKAYRNCFVEFLLNVKNLKLSPRLIGLFTRLNLPGGGYYWKHRIAIDLNFPDACIKEIDATYDELLIALDKEGVLEILEAEARS
;
A
#
# COMPACT_ATOMS: atom_id res chain seq x y z
N MET A 1 -22.70 17.34 10.76
CA MET A 1 -21.47 17.77 10.05
C MET A 1 -21.58 17.38 8.59
N SER A 2 -21.27 18.28 7.65
CA SER A 2 -21.19 17.92 6.23
C SER A 2 -19.82 17.31 5.90
N LEU A 3 -19.81 16.27 5.07
CA LEU A 3 -18.56 15.66 4.58
C LEU A 3 -17.93 16.56 3.50
N SER A 4 -16.62 16.74 3.59
CA SER A 4 -15.83 17.35 2.51
C SER A 4 -15.84 16.48 1.25
N LEU A 5 -15.53 17.06 0.09
CA LEU A 5 -15.41 16.29 -1.16
C LEU A 5 -14.37 15.17 -1.01
N ARG A 6 -13.20 15.45 -0.41
CA ARG A 6 -12.15 14.45 -0.18
C ARG A 6 -12.65 13.26 0.63
N GLU A 7 -13.34 13.51 1.74
CA GLU A 7 -13.94 12.45 2.57
C GLU A 7 -14.98 11.63 1.80
N LYS A 8 -15.83 12.28 0.99
CA LYS A 8 -16.81 11.58 0.15
C LYS A 8 -16.13 10.66 -0.85
N LEU A 9 -15.09 11.14 -1.55
CA LEU A 9 -14.36 10.34 -2.53
C LEU A 9 -13.65 9.14 -1.87
N GLU A 10 -13.03 9.35 -0.71
CA GLU A 10 -12.38 8.28 0.03
C GLU A 10 -13.37 7.20 0.49
N LEU A 11 -14.54 7.58 0.99
CA LEU A 11 -15.60 6.64 1.36
C LEU A 11 -16.10 5.82 0.16
N ILE A 12 -16.23 6.43 -1.02
CA ILE A 12 -16.61 5.71 -2.25
C ILE A 12 -15.55 4.65 -2.58
N ARG A 13 -14.26 5.03 -2.56
CA ARG A 13 -13.15 4.09 -2.82
C ARG A 13 -13.13 2.95 -1.81
N GLN A 14 -13.26 3.27 -0.52
CA GLN A 14 -13.35 2.28 0.56
C GLN A 14 -14.53 1.33 0.36
N GLY A 15 -15.68 1.83 -0.11
CA GLY A 15 -16.85 1.02 -0.44
C GLY A 15 -16.56 -0.02 -1.52
N VAL A 16 -15.90 0.37 -2.62
CA VAL A 16 -15.52 -0.58 -3.68
C VAL A 16 -14.47 -1.57 -3.20
N ILE A 17 -13.44 -1.07 -2.50
CA ILE A 17 -12.33 -1.90 -2.02
C ILE A 17 -12.83 -2.96 -1.02
N ARG A 18 -13.63 -2.57 -0.03
CA ARG A 18 -14.17 -3.49 0.99
C ARG A 18 -15.32 -4.36 0.48
N GLY A 19 -16.11 -3.86 -0.47
CA GLY A 19 -17.27 -4.57 -1.00
C GLY A 19 -16.93 -5.59 -2.09
N TYR A 20 -15.84 -5.39 -2.84
CA TYR A 20 -15.51 -6.19 -4.02
C TYR A 20 -14.06 -6.67 -4.06
N ILE A 21 -13.08 -5.77 -3.89
CA ILE A 21 -11.67 -6.13 -4.10
C ILE A 21 -11.14 -7.01 -2.97
N ILE A 22 -11.35 -6.62 -1.71
CA ILE A 22 -10.90 -7.39 -0.54
C ILE A 22 -11.52 -8.79 -0.54
N PRO A 23 -12.85 -8.98 -0.67
CA PRO A 23 -13.43 -10.33 -0.74
C PRO A 23 -12.80 -11.19 -1.84
N GLY A 24 -12.60 -10.64 -3.04
CA GLY A 24 -11.98 -11.38 -4.15
C GLY A 24 -10.49 -11.70 -3.93
N LEU A 25 -9.78 -10.89 -3.13
CA LEU A 25 -8.43 -11.21 -2.68
C LEU A 25 -8.44 -12.24 -1.54
N GLU A 26 -9.40 -12.18 -0.62
CA GLU A 26 -9.57 -13.19 0.44
C GLU A 26 -9.82 -14.59 -0.15
N GLU A 27 -10.63 -14.69 -1.21
CA GLU A 27 -10.81 -15.93 -1.98
C GLU A 27 -9.50 -16.45 -2.61
N ARG A 28 -8.51 -15.58 -2.82
CA ARG A 28 -7.16 -15.92 -3.32
C ARG A 28 -6.13 -16.13 -2.21
N GLY A 29 -6.56 -16.12 -0.95
CA GLY A 29 -5.72 -16.38 0.22
C GLY A 29 -5.13 -15.13 0.89
N TYR A 30 -5.46 -13.92 0.45
CA TYR A 30 -5.02 -12.71 1.13
C TYR A 30 -5.78 -12.52 2.44
N MET A 31 -5.06 -12.50 3.55
CA MET A 31 -5.63 -12.33 4.89
C MET A 31 -5.23 -10.99 5.49
N VAL A 32 -6.09 -10.43 6.34
CA VAL A 32 -5.75 -9.24 7.13
C VAL A 32 -4.52 -9.52 8.00
N SER A 33 -3.56 -8.61 7.98
CA SER A 33 -2.35 -8.71 8.78
C SER A 33 -2.44 -7.96 10.11
N CYS A 34 -1.67 -8.44 11.09
CA CYS A 34 -1.41 -7.75 12.35
C CYS A 34 -0.52 -6.51 12.16
N TRP A 35 0.29 -6.47 11.10
CA TRP A 35 1.11 -5.31 10.79
C TRP A 35 0.26 -4.21 10.13
N LYS A 36 0.47 -2.96 10.53
CA LYS A 36 -0.19 -1.79 9.94
C LYS A 36 0.84 -0.95 9.22
N ARG A 37 0.46 -0.41 8.06
CA ARG A 37 1.35 0.49 7.33
C ARG A 37 1.62 1.72 8.21
N PRO A 38 2.88 2.13 8.41
CA PRO A 38 3.19 3.33 9.18
C PRO A 38 2.79 4.60 8.42
N ILE A 39 2.49 5.66 9.18
CA ILE A 39 2.34 7.01 8.61
C ILE A 39 3.73 7.49 8.19
N SER A 40 3.85 7.82 6.92
CA SER A 40 5.06 8.26 6.25
C SER A 40 5.01 9.75 5.94
N LEU A 41 6.15 10.28 5.50
CA LEU A 41 6.24 11.65 4.97
C LEU A 41 5.40 11.85 3.70
N GLU A 42 5.09 10.79 2.95
CA GLU A 42 4.19 10.89 1.78
C GLU A 42 2.72 11.11 2.17
N ASP A 43 2.38 10.83 3.42
CA ASP A 43 1.02 10.99 3.94
C ASP A 43 0.81 12.37 4.59
N MET A 44 1.76 13.28 4.38
CA MET A 44 1.77 14.64 4.91
C MET A 44 2.18 15.65 3.83
N ILE A 45 1.74 16.90 3.98
CA ILE A 45 2.33 18.05 3.28
C ILE A 45 3.00 18.97 4.28
N LEU A 46 4.12 19.56 3.88
CA LEU A 46 4.70 20.68 4.62
C LEU A 46 3.98 21.95 4.18
N LYS A 47 3.26 22.58 5.11
CA LYS A 47 2.58 23.86 4.87
C LYS A 47 2.84 24.77 6.07
N ASP A 48 3.26 26.01 5.79
CA ASP A 48 3.51 27.03 6.81
C ASP A 48 4.50 26.58 7.91
N GLY A 49 5.47 25.73 7.55
CA GLY A 49 6.48 25.20 8.48
C GLY A 49 6.02 24.02 9.33
N SER A 50 4.77 23.57 9.19
CA SER A 50 4.21 22.40 9.89
C SER A 50 3.82 21.28 8.94
N TRP A 51 4.00 20.03 9.39
CA TRP A 51 3.52 18.86 8.67
C TRP A 51 2.03 18.66 8.92
N HIS A 52 1.25 18.61 7.86
CA HIS A 52 -0.19 18.38 7.90
C HIS A 52 -0.56 17.09 7.20
N ALA A 53 -1.33 16.25 7.87
CA ALA A 53 -1.87 15.02 7.29
C ALA A 53 -2.71 15.31 6.03
N ILE A 54 -2.53 14.50 4.98
CA ILE A 54 -3.41 14.53 3.80
C ILE A 54 -4.52 13.48 3.84
N TYR A 55 -4.32 12.44 4.64
CA TYR A 55 -5.31 11.41 4.91
C TYR A 55 -6.50 11.95 5.69
N THR A 56 -7.62 11.24 5.68
CA THR A 56 -8.82 11.64 6.43
C THR A 56 -9.06 10.70 7.60
N ARG A 57 -10.09 11.00 8.41
CA ARG A 57 -10.55 10.10 9.47
C ARG A 57 -11.10 8.76 8.95
N PHE A 58 -11.34 8.63 7.64
CA PHE A 58 -11.84 7.42 7.01
C PHE A 58 -10.73 6.53 6.44
N THR A 59 -9.48 6.99 6.51
CA THR A 59 -8.33 6.23 6.04
C THR A 59 -8.15 4.97 6.85
N SER A 60 -8.25 3.83 6.16
CA SER A 60 -7.87 2.53 6.70
C SER A 60 -6.36 2.37 6.66
N TRP A 61 -5.77 1.91 7.76
CA TRP A 61 -4.35 1.55 7.88
C TRP A 61 -4.11 0.04 7.83
N GLU A 62 -5.17 -0.72 7.52
CA GLU A 62 -5.13 -2.18 7.43
C GLU A 62 -4.25 -2.62 6.26
N THR A 63 -3.46 -3.66 6.50
CA THR A 63 -2.68 -4.33 5.46
C THR A 63 -3.11 -5.78 5.35
N TYR A 64 -2.86 -6.37 4.19
CA TYR A 64 -3.20 -7.73 3.84
C TYR A 64 -1.94 -8.47 3.40
N ALA A 65 -1.90 -9.79 3.52
CA ALA A 65 -0.83 -10.61 2.98
C ALA A 65 -1.41 -11.96 2.55
N LYS A 66 -0.96 -12.48 1.40
CA LYS A 66 -1.27 -13.84 0.95
C LYS A 66 -0.32 -14.82 1.61
N ASP A 67 0.96 -14.56 1.40
CA ASP A 67 2.09 -15.24 2.03
C ASP A 67 3.06 -14.22 2.60
N HIS A 68 3.63 -14.44 3.78
CA HIS A 68 4.75 -13.61 4.20
C HIS A 68 5.88 -13.71 3.16
N PRO A 69 6.62 -12.61 2.86
CA PRO A 69 6.77 -11.39 3.64
C PRO A 69 6.22 -10.09 3.01
N LEU A 70 5.39 -10.16 1.97
CA LEU A 70 4.95 -8.98 1.22
C LEU A 70 3.55 -8.52 1.69
N PHE A 71 3.44 -7.25 2.09
CA PHE A 71 2.20 -6.70 2.64
C PHE A 71 1.52 -5.78 1.63
N VAL A 72 0.22 -5.95 1.43
CA VAL A 72 -0.60 -5.16 0.52
C VAL A 72 -1.36 -4.10 1.32
N TYR A 73 -1.29 -2.85 0.87
CA TYR A 73 -1.99 -1.72 1.46
C TYR A 73 -2.75 -0.93 0.39
N PHE A 74 -4.00 -0.60 0.68
CA PHE A 74 -4.84 0.23 -0.19
C PHE A 74 -4.75 1.70 0.22
N ASN A 75 -4.00 2.48 -0.55
CA ASN A 75 -3.88 3.92 -0.31
C ASN A 75 -5.06 4.68 -0.96
N THR A 76 -6.10 4.88 -0.17
CA THR A 76 -7.38 5.46 -0.62
C THR A 76 -7.45 6.98 -0.58
N PHE A 77 -6.47 7.66 0.01
CA PHE A 77 -6.40 9.12 0.08
C PHE A 77 -5.43 9.67 -0.98
N TYR A 78 -5.82 9.61 -2.24
CA TYR A 78 -5.00 10.19 -3.32
C TYR A 78 -5.03 11.73 -3.29
N GLY A 79 -3.85 12.35 -3.44
CA GLY A 79 -3.60 13.77 -3.24
C GLY A 79 -4.00 14.71 -4.38
N ASP A 80 -4.31 14.19 -5.58
CA ASP A 80 -4.72 15.01 -6.72
C ASP A 80 -6.22 14.86 -6.98
N VAL A 81 -6.96 15.98 -6.89
CA VAL A 81 -8.44 16.02 -6.87
C VAL A 81 -9.01 16.31 -8.28
N TYR A 82 -8.25 16.05 -9.34
CA TYR A 82 -8.74 16.19 -10.70
C TYR A 82 -9.80 15.12 -11.03
N GLU A 83 -10.79 15.48 -11.84
CA GLU A 83 -12.08 14.79 -12.05
C GLU A 83 -12.05 13.31 -12.48
N LYS A 84 -10.88 12.72 -12.75
CA LYS A 84 -10.73 11.28 -13.04
C LYS A 84 -10.11 10.48 -11.89
N ALA A 85 -9.59 11.16 -10.87
CA ALA A 85 -8.84 10.52 -9.80
C ALA A 85 -9.71 9.82 -8.75
N TYR A 86 -11.01 10.12 -8.64
CA TYR A 86 -11.88 9.47 -7.66
C TYR A 86 -12.03 7.95 -7.87
N ARG A 87 -11.83 7.50 -9.11
CA ARG A 87 -11.93 6.09 -9.51
C ARG A 87 -10.63 5.33 -9.33
N ASN A 88 -9.53 6.03 -9.08
CA ASN A 88 -8.23 5.42 -8.92
C ASN A 88 -7.87 5.30 -7.44
N CYS A 89 -7.20 4.21 -7.12
CA CYS A 89 -6.54 3.98 -5.85
C CYS A 89 -5.10 3.54 -6.13
N PHE A 90 -4.19 3.79 -5.20
CA PHE A 90 -2.90 3.10 -5.25
C PHE A 90 -2.95 1.85 -4.38
N VAL A 91 -2.31 0.80 -4.85
CA VAL A 91 -1.98 -0.37 -4.05
C VAL A 91 -0.48 -0.33 -3.80
N GLU A 92 -0.10 -0.41 -2.54
CA GLU A 92 1.29 -0.45 -2.12
C GLU A 92 1.63 -1.86 -1.63
N PHE A 93 2.75 -2.40 -2.11
CA PHE A 93 3.32 -3.67 -1.68
C PHE A 93 4.53 -3.37 -0.82
N LEU A 94 4.52 -3.71 0.46
CA LEU A 94 5.47 -3.26 1.46
C LEU A 94 6.29 -4.41 2.02
N LEU A 95 7.57 -4.14 2.27
CA LEU A 95 8.42 -5.01 3.08
C LEU A 95 8.40 -4.49 4.52
N ASN A 96 8.00 -5.32 5.48
CA ASN A 96 7.79 -4.92 6.88
C ASN A 96 9.08 -4.84 7.71
N VAL A 97 10.26 -4.80 7.09
CA VAL A 97 11.56 -4.67 7.76
C VAL A 97 12.07 -3.24 7.64
N LYS A 98 12.17 -2.55 8.77
CA LYS A 98 12.63 -1.16 8.83
C LYS A 98 14.11 -1.08 8.46
N ASN A 99 14.48 -0.11 7.62
CA ASN A 99 15.86 0.14 7.18
C ASN A 99 16.55 -1.04 6.48
N LEU A 100 15.77 -1.98 5.92
CA LEU A 100 16.33 -3.09 5.14
C LEU A 100 17.24 -2.54 4.03
N LYS A 101 18.37 -3.20 3.80
CA LYS A 101 19.27 -2.89 2.70
C LYS A 101 18.93 -3.82 1.53
N LEU A 102 18.33 -3.26 0.49
CA LEU A 102 18.07 -4.00 -0.75
C LEU A 102 19.29 -4.02 -1.66
N SER A 103 19.38 -5.06 -2.48
CA SER A 103 20.38 -5.12 -3.55
C SER A 103 20.10 -4.02 -4.59
N PRO A 104 21.12 -3.55 -5.33
CA PRO A 104 20.93 -2.53 -6.36
C PRO A 104 19.92 -2.89 -7.45
N ARG A 105 19.66 -4.18 -7.69
CA ARG A 105 18.70 -4.65 -8.70
C ARG A 105 17.24 -4.46 -8.26
N LEU A 106 16.99 -4.48 -6.95
CA LEU A 106 15.67 -4.17 -6.39
C LEU A 106 15.47 -2.66 -6.18
N ILE A 107 16.56 -1.89 -6.13
CA ILE A 107 16.51 -0.42 -6.12
C ILE A 107 16.04 0.06 -7.50
N GLY A 108 14.84 0.62 -7.57
CA GLY A 108 14.15 1.01 -8.80
C GLY A 108 12.85 0.24 -9.02
N LEU A 109 12.79 -1.01 -8.58
CA LEU A 109 11.54 -1.75 -8.42
C LEU A 109 10.82 -1.32 -7.13
N PHE A 110 11.59 -1.23 -6.04
CA PHE A 110 11.12 -0.70 -4.77
C PHE A 110 11.61 0.74 -4.57
N THR A 111 10.76 1.53 -3.91
CA THR A 111 11.02 2.91 -3.49
C THR A 111 10.89 3.02 -1.98
N ARG A 112 11.52 4.05 -1.40
CA ARG A 112 11.51 4.25 0.06
C ARG A 112 10.23 4.95 0.51
N LEU A 113 9.54 4.32 1.45
CA LEU A 113 8.52 4.93 2.29
C LEU A 113 9.20 5.55 3.53
N ASN A 114 9.57 6.83 3.45
CA ASN A 114 10.34 7.51 4.51
C ASN A 114 9.47 7.91 5.70
N LEU A 115 9.98 7.73 6.92
CA LEU A 115 9.25 8.03 8.15
C LEU A 115 9.64 9.41 8.72
N PRO A 116 8.70 10.14 9.36
CA PRO A 116 8.99 11.44 9.96
C PRO A 116 10.09 11.42 11.03
N GLY A 117 10.18 10.34 11.82
CA GLY A 117 11.19 10.15 12.87
C GLY A 117 12.49 9.51 12.41
N GLY A 118 12.72 9.43 11.09
CA GLY A 118 13.89 8.79 10.51
C GLY A 118 13.71 7.29 10.23
N GLY A 119 14.49 6.83 9.26
CA GLY A 119 14.39 5.50 8.69
C GLY A 119 13.30 5.38 7.61
N TYR A 120 13.19 4.19 7.05
CA TYR A 120 12.28 3.92 5.94
C TYR A 120 11.85 2.45 5.88
N TYR A 121 10.75 2.21 5.18
CA TYR A 121 10.37 0.89 4.65
C TYR A 121 10.49 0.89 3.14
N TRP A 122 10.54 -0.30 2.53
CA TRP A 122 10.47 -0.41 1.07
C TRP A 122 9.05 -0.67 0.63
N LYS A 123 8.67 -0.04 -0.47
CA LYS A 123 7.40 -0.30 -1.14
C LYS A 123 7.52 -0.33 -2.66
N HIS A 124 6.68 -1.13 -3.29
CA HIS A 124 6.29 -0.99 -4.68
C HIS A 124 4.88 -0.40 -4.73
N ARG A 125 4.52 0.35 -5.78
CA ARG A 125 3.20 0.98 -5.89
C ARG A 125 2.68 0.85 -7.32
N ILE A 126 1.44 0.41 -7.45
CA ILE A 126 0.68 0.40 -8.70
C ILE A 126 -0.58 1.25 -8.56
N ALA A 127 -1.06 1.81 -9.67
CA ALA A 127 -2.36 2.49 -9.73
C ALA A 127 -3.41 1.51 -10.28
N ILE A 128 -4.56 1.41 -9.60
CA ILE A 128 -5.68 0.56 -10.04
C ILE A 128 -6.91 1.42 -10.33
N ASP A 129 -7.70 1.01 -11.34
CA ASP A 129 -9.01 1.62 -11.65
C ASP A 129 -10.14 0.79 -11.03
N LEU A 130 -10.75 1.35 -9.99
CA LEU A 130 -11.83 0.73 -9.23
C LEU A 130 -13.11 0.48 -10.03
N ASN A 131 -13.23 0.98 -11.27
CA ASN A 131 -14.33 0.60 -12.17
C ASN A 131 -14.29 -0.87 -12.59
N PHE A 132 -13.11 -1.50 -12.50
CA PHE A 132 -12.91 -2.87 -12.95
C PHE A 132 -12.34 -3.74 -11.80
N PRO A 133 -13.15 -4.07 -10.77
CA PRO A 133 -12.67 -4.81 -9.60
C PRO A 133 -11.97 -6.13 -9.95
N ASP A 134 -12.51 -6.91 -10.89
CA ASP A 134 -11.90 -8.18 -11.32
C ASP A 134 -10.52 -7.98 -11.97
N ALA A 135 -10.34 -6.89 -12.72
CA ALA A 135 -9.05 -6.54 -13.29
C ALA A 135 -8.07 -6.11 -12.19
N CYS A 136 -8.53 -5.31 -11.22
CA CYS A 136 -7.72 -4.92 -10.07
C CYS A 136 -7.22 -6.14 -9.30
N ILE A 137 -8.10 -7.10 -8.99
CA ILE A 137 -7.74 -8.32 -8.25
C ILE A 137 -6.66 -9.11 -9.01
N LYS A 138 -6.82 -9.30 -10.32
CA LYS A 138 -5.83 -9.99 -11.16
C LYS A 138 -4.50 -9.26 -11.22
N GLU A 139 -4.53 -7.94 -11.34
CA GLU A 139 -3.33 -7.11 -11.41
C GLU A 139 -2.57 -7.12 -10.08
N ILE A 140 -3.28 -7.03 -8.95
CA ILE A 140 -2.69 -7.12 -7.62
C ILE A 140 -2.02 -8.48 -7.43
N ASP A 141 -2.70 -9.57 -7.79
CA ASP A 141 -2.18 -10.93 -7.63
C ASP A 141 -0.97 -11.19 -8.53
N ALA A 142 -1.02 -10.76 -9.80
CA ALA A 142 0.12 -10.87 -10.70
C ALA A 142 1.32 -10.05 -10.23
N THR A 143 1.09 -8.80 -9.79
CA THR A 143 2.15 -7.93 -9.27
C THR A 143 2.77 -8.54 -8.00
N TYR A 144 1.95 -9.13 -7.13
CA TYR A 144 2.42 -9.80 -5.93
C TYR A 144 3.40 -10.93 -6.26
N ASP A 145 3.01 -11.83 -7.17
CA ASP A 145 3.83 -12.96 -7.58
C ASP A 145 5.13 -12.50 -8.26
N GLU A 146 5.07 -11.47 -9.12
CA GLU A 146 6.26 -10.88 -9.77
C GLU A 146 7.24 -10.30 -8.76
N LEU A 147 6.75 -9.59 -7.74
CA LEU A 147 7.58 -9.01 -6.69
C LEU A 147 8.21 -10.09 -5.82
N LEU A 148 7.49 -11.16 -5.48
CA LEU A 148 8.05 -12.30 -4.76
C LEU A 148 9.18 -12.97 -5.55
N ILE A 149 9.00 -13.21 -6.86
CA ILE A 149 10.04 -13.76 -7.72
C ILE A 149 11.27 -12.85 -7.77
N ALA A 150 11.08 -11.53 -7.81
CA ALA A 150 12.18 -10.58 -7.80
C ALA A 150 12.95 -10.61 -6.46
N LEU A 151 12.25 -10.69 -5.33
CA LEU A 151 12.84 -10.80 -4.00
C LEU A 151 13.61 -12.12 -3.83
N ASP A 152 13.06 -13.22 -4.33
CA ASP A 152 13.66 -14.57 -4.28
C ASP A 152 14.98 -14.62 -5.03
N LYS A 153 15.00 -14.14 -6.28
CA LYS A 153 16.19 -14.09 -7.13
C LYS A 153 17.36 -13.33 -6.52
N GLU A 154 17.08 -12.41 -5.62
CA GLU A 154 18.06 -11.55 -4.95
C GLU A 154 18.34 -12.00 -3.50
N GLY A 155 17.79 -13.14 -3.07
CA GLY A 155 18.01 -13.73 -1.74
C GLY A 155 17.39 -12.91 -0.60
N VAL A 156 16.44 -12.02 -0.90
CA VAL A 156 15.83 -11.14 0.11
C VAL A 156 14.70 -11.82 0.88
N LEU A 157 14.02 -12.82 0.28
CA LEU A 157 12.96 -13.55 0.96
C LEU A 157 13.44 -14.22 2.24
N GLU A 158 14.60 -14.89 2.22
CA GLU A 158 15.18 -15.55 3.41
C GLU A 158 15.44 -14.56 4.55
N ILE A 159 15.91 -13.35 4.22
CA ILE A 159 16.16 -12.27 5.20
C ILE A 159 14.83 -11.84 5.82
N LEU A 160 13.80 -11.63 5.00
CA LEU A 160 12.49 -11.20 5.46
C LEU A 160 11.80 -12.26 6.33
N GLU A 161 11.93 -13.54 5.99
CA GLU A 161 11.41 -14.65 6.79
C GLU A 161 12.13 -14.84 8.13
N ALA A 162 13.42 -14.52 8.19
CA ALA A 162 14.19 -14.54 9.43
C ALA A 162 13.73 -13.43 10.39
N GLU A 163 13.59 -12.21 9.87
CA GLU A 163 13.13 -11.03 10.64
C GLU A 163 11.66 -11.15 11.09
N ALA A 164 10.81 -11.86 10.34
CA ALA A 164 9.43 -12.11 10.74
C ALA A 164 9.30 -13.06 11.95
N ARG A 165 10.35 -13.84 12.26
CA ARG A 165 10.38 -14.82 13.36
C ARG A 165 11.03 -14.30 14.66
N SER A 166 11.74 -13.18 14.58
CA SER A 166 12.36 -12.48 15.72
C SER A 166 11.41 -11.52 16.39
#